data_AF-A0A804NTH7-F1
#
_entry.id   AF-A0A804NTH7-F1
#
_cell.length_a   1.000
_cell.length_b   1.000
_cell.length_c   1.000
_cell.angle_alpha   90.00
_cell.angle_beta   90.00
_cell.angle_gamma   90.00
#
_symmetry.space_group_name_H-M   'P 1'
#
loop_
_entity.id
_entity.type
_entity.pdbx_description
1 polymer ?
#
loop_
_entity_poly.entity_id
_entity_poly.type
_entity_poly.pdbx_seq_one_letter_code
_entity_poly.pdbx_strand_id
1 'polypeptide(L)'
;MHDVFLFEAFSFFPCCVRVLALQTDENSKNPHWRAIGYSPPPADDEPAPAESERPEKRPLDDGIVETNKENDASLPALLAEKGLRVADDAARNVCRVECDVVIVGSGCGGGVAAAVLAAAGHKVVVIEKGNYFTARDYTAIEAPSMEHLYEGGGFVSTLSASALLLAGSTVGGGTAVNWSACIKTPDDVRGEWARDRGLPLFATGEYAAAMDKVFERLGVTAGCAEEGLQNKVLRKGCERLGYKVESVSRNSSEGHYCGSCGYGCRTGDKRGTDSTWLVDAVSRGAVILTGCKAEKLLLEPGSAADGRAKRCVGVVARSTNPAITRTLEVTARVTVSACGSLLTPVLLRGSGLRNRHIGKNLHLHPTALVWGYFPDTVPDLRGRMYEGGIITSLHKVEGGGPGAPARAILEAPAMGLAGAGTQFPWVSGRDMKERMLRYGRTVHLFSMVRDRGSGTVHGERRVAYHLDATDRENMRDGMRRALRVLAAAGAAEIGTHRSDGQRFACGGATEAALEEFLDGVDVVRGPQSKAEAWTLCCTAHQMGSCRMGATARDGAVDARGESWEAGSLYVCDGSVLPGAVGVNPMVTIQSVAYCLATGIAESLRRGPVSRKD
;
A
#
# COMPACT_ATOMS: atom_id res chain seq x y z
N MET A 1 -15.29 2.40 30.21
CA MET A 1 -16.70 2.25 29.76
C MET A 1 -17.02 3.17 28.58
N HIS A 2 -16.65 4.46 28.62
CA HIS A 2 -16.79 5.37 27.46
C HIS A 2 -15.99 4.96 26.21
N ASP A 3 -14.79 4.39 26.37
CA ASP A 3 -13.95 3.94 25.24
C ASP A 3 -14.47 2.68 24.53
N VAL A 4 -15.18 1.81 25.26
CA VAL A 4 -15.83 0.61 24.69
C VAL A 4 -17.08 1.02 23.91
N PHE A 5 -17.82 2.02 24.41
CA PHE A 5 -19.01 2.55 23.74
C PHE A 5 -18.68 3.28 22.42
N LEU A 6 -17.57 4.02 22.37
CA LEU A 6 -17.09 4.63 21.12
C LEU A 6 -16.63 3.56 20.12
N PHE A 7 -15.95 2.50 20.57
CA PHE A 7 -15.52 1.39 19.72
C PHE A 7 -16.70 0.55 19.20
N GLU A 8 -17.72 0.32 20.03
CA GLU A 8 -18.97 -0.35 19.63
C GLU A 8 -19.84 0.53 18.73
N ALA A 9 -19.93 1.85 18.96
CA ALA A 9 -20.63 2.77 18.07
C ALA A 9 -19.94 2.86 16.69
N PHE A 10 -18.59 2.87 16.67
CA PHE A 10 -17.80 2.73 15.45
C PHE A 10 -17.89 1.34 14.81
N SER A 11 -18.43 0.32 15.49
CA SER A 11 -18.69 -1.00 14.92
C SER A 11 -20.15 -1.15 14.44
N PHE A 12 -21.08 -0.44 15.09
CA PHE A 12 -22.51 -0.44 14.75
C PHE A 12 -22.82 0.39 13.51
N PHE A 13 -22.15 1.54 13.34
CA PHE A 13 -22.32 2.41 12.18
C PHE A 13 -21.87 1.76 10.86
N PRO A 14 -20.70 1.08 10.79
CA PRO A 14 -20.33 0.23 9.66
C PRO A 14 -21.30 -0.92 9.43
N CYS A 15 -21.98 -1.43 10.46
CA CYS A 15 -22.97 -2.49 10.29
C CYS A 15 -24.18 -1.99 9.49
N CYS A 16 -24.67 -0.78 9.77
CA CYS A 16 -25.75 -0.16 8.99
C CYS A 16 -25.30 0.24 7.57
N VAL A 17 -24.08 0.78 7.41
CA VAL A 17 -23.50 1.08 6.07
C VAL A 17 -23.26 -0.22 5.30
N ARG A 18 -22.80 -1.29 5.95
CA ARG A 18 -22.59 -2.61 5.35
C ARG A 18 -23.89 -3.23 4.86
N VAL A 19 -24.95 -3.19 5.67
CA VAL A 19 -26.25 -3.77 5.31
C VAL A 19 -26.98 -2.94 4.26
N LEU A 20 -27.00 -1.61 4.38
CA LEU A 20 -27.79 -0.75 3.48
C LEU A 20 -27.06 -0.37 2.18
N ALA A 21 -25.72 -0.25 2.22
CA ALA A 21 -24.95 0.28 1.10
C ALA A 21 -23.95 -0.73 0.50
N LEU A 22 -23.68 -1.89 1.10
CA LEU A 22 -22.62 -2.79 0.61
C LEU A 22 -23.05 -4.24 0.39
N GLN A 23 -24.16 -4.68 0.98
CA GLN A 23 -24.73 -5.98 0.67
C GLN A 23 -25.35 -5.95 -0.72
N THR A 24 -24.90 -6.86 -1.57
CA THR A 24 -25.54 -7.17 -2.84
C THR A 24 -26.30 -8.48 -2.71
N ASP A 25 -27.32 -8.66 -3.55
CA ASP A 25 -27.93 -9.97 -3.76
C ASP A 25 -26.96 -10.95 -4.46
N GLU A 26 -27.39 -12.19 -4.69
CA GLU A 26 -26.61 -13.21 -5.40
C GLU A 26 -26.21 -12.82 -6.83
N ASN A 27 -26.87 -11.80 -7.41
CA ASN A 27 -26.58 -11.27 -8.73
C ASN A 27 -25.73 -9.99 -8.67
N SER A 28 -25.12 -9.70 -7.53
CA SER A 28 -24.32 -8.49 -7.30
C SER A 28 -25.11 -7.17 -7.45
N LYS A 29 -26.44 -7.20 -7.28
CA LYS A 29 -27.30 -6.01 -7.36
C LYS A 29 -27.66 -5.48 -5.98
N ASN A 30 -27.80 -4.16 -5.88
CA ASN A 30 -28.32 -3.50 -4.69
C ASN A 30 -29.34 -2.42 -5.13
N PRO A 31 -30.60 -2.48 -4.65
CA PRO A 31 -31.65 -1.55 -5.08
C PRO A 31 -31.39 -0.10 -4.66
N HIS A 32 -30.63 0.13 -3.59
CA HIS A 32 -30.24 1.46 -3.13
C HIS A 32 -29.15 2.08 -4.02
N TRP A 33 -28.26 1.28 -4.62
CA TRP A 33 -27.25 1.77 -5.56
C TRP A 33 -27.88 2.44 -6.77
N ARG A 34 -28.90 1.80 -7.36
CA ARG A 34 -29.68 2.37 -8.46
C ARG A 34 -30.30 3.72 -8.11
N ALA A 35 -30.80 3.86 -6.88
CA ALA A 35 -31.44 5.09 -6.41
C ALA A 35 -30.46 6.27 -6.25
N ILE A 36 -29.18 5.99 -5.99
CA ILE A 36 -28.13 7.02 -5.86
C ILE A 36 -27.29 7.19 -7.13
N GLY A 37 -27.68 6.52 -8.23
CA GLY A 37 -26.93 6.53 -9.49
C GLY A 37 -25.56 5.86 -9.39
N TYR A 38 -25.32 5.05 -8.35
CA TYR A 38 -24.13 4.20 -8.25
C TYR A 38 -24.40 2.93 -9.06
N SER A 39 -23.61 2.75 -10.10
CA SER A 39 -23.61 1.53 -10.89
C SER A 39 -22.15 1.18 -11.11
N PRO A 40 -21.51 0.46 -10.17
CA PRO A 40 -20.19 -0.08 -10.46
C PRO A 40 -20.34 -0.95 -11.73
N PRO A 41 -19.32 -1.02 -12.60
CA PRO A 41 -19.38 -1.89 -13.76
C PRO A 41 -19.89 -3.27 -13.29
N PRO A 42 -20.99 -3.78 -13.85
CA PRO A 42 -21.43 -5.14 -13.58
C PRO A 42 -20.25 -6.10 -13.73
N ALA A 43 -20.31 -7.24 -13.03
CA ALA A 43 -19.29 -8.27 -13.17
C ALA A 43 -18.99 -8.59 -14.65
N ASP A 44 -19.97 -8.37 -15.54
CA ASP A 44 -20.02 -8.80 -16.93
C ASP A 44 -20.01 -7.68 -18.01
N ASP A 45 -20.05 -6.38 -17.65
CA ASP A 45 -20.37 -5.31 -18.63
C ASP A 45 -19.19 -4.75 -19.44
N GLU A 46 -17.94 -5.04 -19.04
CA GLU A 46 -16.89 -5.16 -20.05
C GLU A 46 -16.72 -6.66 -20.29
N PRO A 47 -16.87 -7.15 -21.53
CA PRO A 47 -16.57 -8.54 -21.79
C PRO A 47 -15.10 -8.73 -21.44
N ALA A 48 -14.84 -9.34 -20.27
CA ALA A 48 -13.59 -10.03 -20.09
C ALA A 48 -13.45 -10.92 -21.35
N PRO A 49 -12.26 -10.96 -22.00
CA PRO A 49 -12.09 -11.51 -23.35
C PRO A 49 -12.91 -12.78 -23.54
N ALA A 50 -13.46 -13.03 -24.74
CA ALA A 50 -14.26 -14.23 -24.96
C ALA A 50 -13.55 -15.45 -24.36
N GLU A 51 -14.25 -16.43 -23.81
CA GLU A 51 -13.61 -17.56 -23.12
C GLU A 51 -12.53 -18.25 -23.98
N SER A 52 -12.69 -18.17 -25.31
CA SER A 52 -11.75 -18.59 -26.36
C SER A 52 -10.51 -17.69 -26.58
N GLU A 53 -10.51 -16.44 -26.12
CA GLU A 53 -9.43 -15.44 -26.22
C GLU A 53 -8.63 -15.32 -24.92
N ARG A 54 -9.11 -15.91 -23.82
CA ARG A 54 -8.38 -15.93 -22.55
C ARG A 54 -7.29 -16.99 -22.62
N PRO A 55 -6.04 -16.69 -22.21
CA PRO A 55 -5.08 -17.76 -21.96
C PRO A 55 -5.67 -18.67 -20.88
N GLU A 56 -5.81 -19.97 -21.17
CA GLU A 56 -6.28 -20.98 -20.20
C GLU A 56 -5.48 -20.93 -18.89
N LYS A 57 -4.23 -20.48 -18.99
CA LYS A 57 -3.22 -20.42 -17.94
C LYS A 57 -3.06 -19.00 -17.38
N ARG A 58 -3.11 -18.85 -16.04
CA ARG A 58 -2.79 -17.61 -15.34
C ARG A 58 -1.28 -17.34 -15.33
N PRO A 59 -0.83 -16.07 -15.21
CA PRO A 59 0.59 -15.69 -15.29
C PRO A 59 1.55 -16.46 -14.37
N LEU A 60 1.10 -16.88 -13.19
CA LEU A 60 1.94 -17.54 -12.19
C LEU A 60 1.71 -19.06 -12.07
N ASP A 61 0.85 -19.68 -12.89
CA ASP A 61 0.44 -21.09 -12.73
C ASP A 61 1.62 -22.09 -12.76
N ASP A 62 2.72 -21.73 -13.44
CA ASP A 62 3.92 -22.57 -13.49
C ASP A 62 4.64 -22.71 -12.15
N GLY A 63 4.60 -21.69 -11.30
CA GLY A 63 5.36 -21.67 -10.04
C GLY A 63 4.51 -21.50 -8.80
N ILE A 64 3.21 -21.23 -8.94
CA ILE A 64 2.33 -21.01 -7.80
C ILE A 64 1.81 -22.32 -7.21
N VAL A 65 1.70 -22.34 -5.89
CA VAL A 65 1.08 -23.40 -5.08
C VAL A 65 0.06 -22.73 -4.17
N GLU A 66 -1.21 -22.89 -4.50
CA GLU A 66 -2.33 -22.32 -3.74
C GLU A 66 -2.73 -23.28 -2.61
N THR A 67 -2.18 -23.08 -1.40
CA THR A 67 -2.39 -24.03 -0.28
C THR A 67 -3.87 -24.21 0.11
N ASN A 68 -4.74 -23.24 -0.23
CA ASN A 68 -6.18 -23.34 -0.03
C ASN A 68 -6.87 -24.39 -0.93
N LYS A 69 -6.17 -24.94 -1.93
CA LYS A 69 -6.64 -26.04 -2.78
C LYS A 69 -6.00 -27.39 -2.42
N GLU A 70 -5.09 -27.39 -1.46
CA GLU A 70 -4.27 -28.55 -1.09
C GLU A 70 -4.64 -29.08 0.31
N ASN A 71 -4.11 -30.25 0.65
CA ASN A 71 -4.20 -30.85 1.98
C ASN A 71 -2.86 -31.48 2.39
N ASP A 72 -2.77 -32.04 3.59
CA ASP A 72 -1.53 -32.65 4.10
C ASP A 72 -0.96 -33.77 3.20
N ALA A 73 -1.80 -34.45 2.42
CA ALA A 73 -1.36 -35.52 1.50
C ALA A 73 -0.90 -34.97 0.15
N SER A 74 -1.57 -33.96 -0.41
CA SER A 74 -1.26 -33.44 -1.75
C SER A 74 -0.11 -32.43 -1.76
N LEU A 75 0.02 -31.60 -0.71
CA LEU A 75 0.98 -30.50 -0.68
C LEU A 75 2.44 -30.94 -0.84
N PRO A 76 2.96 -31.97 -0.14
CA PRO A 76 4.35 -32.37 -0.29
C PRO A 76 4.69 -32.84 -1.71
N ALA A 77 3.77 -33.58 -2.34
CA ALA A 77 3.94 -34.08 -3.70
C ALA A 77 3.97 -32.94 -4.73
N LEU A 78 3.04 -31.98 -4.61
CA LEU A 78 2.99 -30.82 -5.49
C LEU A 78 4.25 -29.93 -5.36
N LEU A 79 4.74 -29.72 -4.14
CA LEU A 79 5.98 -28.98 -3.92
C LEU A 79 7.19 -29.68 -4.57
N ALA A 80 7.25 -31.01 -4.48
CA ALA A 80 8.28 -31.80 -5.15
C ALA A 80 8.17 -31.72 -6.68
N GLU A 81 6.95 -31.74 -7.24
CA GLU A 81 6.69 -31.54 -8.68
C GLU A 81 7.17 -30.17 -9.17
N LYS A 82 7.04 -29.13 -8.34
CA LYS A 82 7.62 -27.78 -8.60
C LYS A 82 9.15 -27.72 -8.42
N GLY A 83 9.81 -28.87 -8.27
CA GLY A 83 11.26 -29.01 -8.22
C GLY A 83 11.87 -28.56 -6.89
N LEU A 84 11.12 -28.61 -5.79
CA LEU A 84 11.66 -28.40 -4.44
C LEU A 84 12.06 -29.74 -3.81
N ARG A 85 13.08 -29.71 -2.96
CA ARG A 85 13.38 -30.86 -2.10
C ARG A 85 12.45 -30.80 -0.89
N VAL A 86 11.66 -31.85 -0.72
CA VAL A 86 10.65 -31.94 0.33
C VAL A 86 10.90 -33.18 1.17
N ALA A 87 10.87 -33.02 2.49
CA ALA A 87 10.89 -34.13 3.43
C ALA A 87 9.69 -34.00 4.38
N ASP A 88 8.80 -35.00 4.36
CA ASP A 88 7.65 -35.06 5.27
C ASP A 88 8.06 -35.80 6.55
N ASP A 89 8.15 -35.08 7.67
CA ASP A 89 8.35 -35.62 9.01
C ASP A 89 6.99 -35.72 9.69
N ALA A 90 6.28 -36.80 9.37
CA ALA A 90 4.96 -37.08 9.92
C ALA A 90 4.97 -37.20 11.46
N ALA A 91 6.07 -37.64 12.06
CA ALA A 91 6.20 -37.81 13.51
C ALA A 91 6.26 -36.45 14.24
N ARG A 92 6.89 -35.45 13.63
CA ARG A 92 6.93 -34.07 14.17
C ARG A 92 5.80 -33.18 13.65
N ASN A 93 4.95 -33.70 12.77
CA ASN A 93 3.92 -32.95 12.06
C ASN A 93 4.50 -31.76 11.26
N VAL A 94 5.63 -32.01 10.57
CA VAL A 94 6.39 -30.99 9.82
C VAL A 94 6.60 -31.44 8.38
N CYS A 95 6.33 -30.56 7.42
CA CYS A 95 6.77 -30.69 6.04
C CYS A 95 7.97 -29.74 5.82
N ARG A 96 9.15 -30.29 5.59
CA ARG A 96 10.39 -29.55 5.37
C ARG A 96 10.60 -29.30 3.89
N VAL A 97 10.95 -28.06 3.56
CA VAL A 97 11.27 -27.62 2.20
C VAL A 97 12.66 -27.00 2.20
N GLU A 98 13.51 -27.39 1.25
CA GLU A 98 14.85 -26.79 1.09
C GLU A 98 14.92 -25.91 -0.15
N CYS A 99 15.57 -24.75 -0.02
CA CYS A 99 15.83 -23.82 -1.10
C CYS A 99 17.12 -23.03 -0.87
N ASP A 100 17.58 -22.26 -1.86
CA ASP A 100 18.71 -21.34 -1.65
C ASP A 100 18.26 -20.08 -0.91
N VAL A 101 17.10 -19.55 -1.29
CA VAL A 101 16.54 -18.31 -0.76
C VAL A 101 15.06 -18.49 -0.44
N VAL A 102 14.68 -18.14 0.78
CA VAL A 102 13.28 -17.97 1.14
C VAL A 102 12.94 -16.49 1.32
N ILE A 103 11.83 -16.05 0.71
CA ILE A 103 11.32 -14.68 0.76
C ILE A 103 9.96 -14.70 1.42
N VAL A 104 9.78 -13.91 2.49
CA VAL A 104 8.51 -13.83 3.21
C VAL A 104 7.78 -12.56 2.79
N GLY A 105 6.70 -12.73 2.02
CA GLY A 105 5.91 -11.65 1.42
C GLY A 105 6.22 -11.46 -0.06
N SER A 106 5.19 -11.47 -0.90
CA SER A 106 5.28 -11.35 -2.37
C SER A 106 5.10 -9.91 -2.89
N GLY A 107 4.98 -8.96 -1.97
CA GLY A 107 4.65 -7.57 -2.25
C GLY A 107 5.74 -6.78 -2.98
N CYS A 108 5.65 -5.45 -2.86
CA CYS A 108 6.47 -4.50 -3.60
C CYS A 108 7.97 -4.86 -3.67
N GLY A 109 8.64 -5.06 -2.53
CA GLY A 109 10.06 -5.43 -2.53
C GLY A 109 10.31 -6.94 -2.66
N GLY A 110 9.42 -7.79 -2.14
CA GLY A 110 9.56 -9.25 -2.18
C GLY A 110 9.51 -9.81 -3.60
N GLY A 111 8.61 -9.31 -4.45
CA GLY A 111 8.54 -9.71 -5.85
C GLY A 111 9.80 -9.36 -6.64
N VAL A 112 10.34 -8.15 -6.44
CA VAL A 112 11.60 -7.72 -7.06
C VAL A 112 12.76 -8.60 -6.60
N ALA A 113 12.87 -8.84 -5.29
CA ALA A 113 13.92 -9.70 -4.74
C ALA A 113 13.83 -11.13 -5.30
N ALA A 114 12.61 -11.67 -5.44
CA ALA A 114 12.40 -12.98 -6.04
C ALA A 114 12.90 -13.05 -7.48
N ALA A 115 12.56 -12.05 -8.30
CA ALA A 115 12.96 -11.97 -9.70
C ALA A 115 14.48 -11.90 -9.86
N VAL A 116 15.13 -11.00 -9.10
CA VAL A 116 16.57 -10.78 -9.17
C VAL A 116 17.34 -12.01 -8.70
N LEU A 117 16.93 -12.63 -7.59
CA LEU A 117 17.63 -13.79 -7.03
C LEU A 117 17.41 -15.06 -7.88
N ALA A 118 16.21 -15.25 -8.45
CA ALA A 118 15.96 -16.32 -9.40
C ALA A 118 16.73 -16.09 -10.72
N ALA A 119 16.86 -14.85 -11.19
CA ALA A 119 17.71 -14.48 -12.33
C ALA A 119 19.19 -14.76 -12.11
N ALA A 120 19.66 -14.71 -10.86
CA ALA A 120 21.00 -15.12 -10.49
C ALA A 120 21.19 -16.65 -10.40
N GLY A 121 20.14 -17.45 -10.67
CA GLY A 121 20.20 -18.92 -10.70
C GLY A 121 19.93 -19.60 -9.36
N HIS A 122 19.42 -18.88 -8.36
CA HIS A 122 19.09 -19.46 -7.05
C HIS A 122 17.69 -20.09 -7.05
N LYS A 123 17.51 -21.21 -6.32
CA LYS A 123 16.17 -21.77 -6.08
C LYS A 123 15.46 -20.91 -5.02
N VAL A 124 14.48 -20.13 -5.47
CA VAL A 124 13.73 -19.19 -4.64
C VAL A 124 12.37 -19.77 -4.25
N VAL A 125 12.02 -19.66 -2.96
CA VAL A 125 10.67 -19.89 -2.44
C VAL A 125 10.10 -18.60 -1.89
N VAL A 126 8.89 -18.22 -2.29
CA VAL A 126 8.15 -17.06 -1.78
C VAL A 126 6.97 -17.54 -0.93
N ILE A 127 6.82 -17.03 0.28
CA ILE A 127 5.71 -17.32 1.19
C ILE A 127 4.79 -16.10 1.25
N GLU A 128 3.54 -16.25 0.82
CA GLU A 128 2.51 -15.21 0.82
C GLU A 128 1.30 -15.65 1.64
N LYS A 129 0.86 -14.80 2.58
CA LYS A 129 -0.30 -15.09 3.43
C LYS A 129 -1.61 -14.88 2.70
N GLY A 130 -1.64 -13.98 1.72
CA GLY A 130 -2.80 -13.69 0.90
C GLY A 130 -3.02 -14.72 -0.22
N ASN A 131 -4.15 -14.59 -0.90
CA ASN A 131 -4.51 -15.41 -2.06
C ASN A 131 -4.04 -14.77 -3.36
N TYR A 132 -3.99 -15.59 -4.43
CA TYR A 132 -3.70 -15.15 -5.78
C TYR A 132 -4.98 -14.87 -6.55
N PHE A 133 -5.04 -13.69 -7.14
CA PHE A 133 -6.14 -13.25 -7.99
C PHE A 133 -5.58 -12.68 -9.29
N THR A 134 -6.38 -12.76 -10.34
CA THR A 134 -6.10 -12.20 -11.66
C THR A 134 -7.27 -11.34 -12.12
N ALA A 135 -7.13 -10.70 -13.28
CA ALA A 135 -8.17 -9.88 -13.91
C ALA A 135 -9.58 -10.50 -13.88
N ARG A 136 -9.68 -11.83 -14.06
CA ARG A 136 -10.95 -12.57 -14.07
C ARG A 136 -11.57 -12.79 -12.69
N ASP A 137 -10.77 -12.73 -11.63
CA ASP A 137 -11.19 -13.01 -10.26
C ASP A 137 -11.61 -11.71 -9.52
N TYR A 138 -11.19 -10.55 -10.04
CA TYR A 138 -11.48 -9.25 -9.43
C TYR A 138 -12.91 -8.77 -9.69
N THR A 139 -13.46 -8.08 -8.69
CA THR A 139 -14.76 -7.44 -8.75
C THR A 139 -14.64 -5.94 -8.53
N ALA A 140 -15.51 -5.15 -9.16
CA ALA A 140 -15.60 -3.71 -8.89
C ALA A 140 -16.33 -3.43 -7.56
N ILE A 141 -16.86 -4.46 -6.90
CA ILE A 141 -17.58 -4.36 -5.64
C ILE A 141 -16.55 -4.20 -4.50
N GLU A 142 -16.71 -3.13 -3.74
CA GLU A 142 -15.76 -2.74 -2.70
C GLU A 142 -15.64 -3.76 -1.57
N ALA A 143 -16.75 -4.22 -0.98
CA ALA A 143 -16.72 -5.08 0.21
C ALA A 143 -15.95 -6.41 0.05
N PRO A 144 -16.27 -7.28 -0.94
CA PRO A 144 -15.54 -8.53 -1.13
C PRO A 144 -14.08 -8.30 -1.56
N SER A 145 -13.82 -7.24 -2.34
CA SER A 145 -12.45 -6.87 -2.73
C SER A 145 -11.62 -6.44 -1.53
N MET A 146 -12.20 -5.65 -0.62
CA MET A 146 -11.57 -5.26 0.63
C MET A 146 -11.29 -6.48 1.51
N GLU A 147 -12.26 -7.38 1.67
CA GLU A 147 -12.13 -8.61 2.44
C GLU A 147 -11.00 -9.51 1.94
N HIS A 148 -10.88 -9.69 0.63
CA HIS A 148 -9.92 -10.61 0.04
C HIS A 148 -8.53 -10.03 -0.20
N LEU A 149 -8.42 -8.73 -0.47
CA LEU A 149 -7.18 -8.13 -0.96
C LEU A 149 -6.46 -7.26 0.06
N TYR A 150 -7.08 -6.93 1.21
CA TYR A 150 -6.50 -6.03 2.21
C TYR A 150 -6.31 -6.68 3.58
N GLU A 151 -5.29 -6.20 4.29
CA GLU A 151 -5.03 -6.58 5.68
C GLU A 151 -6.22 -6.19 6.57
N GLY A 152 -6.71 -7.15 7.37
CA GLY A 152 -7.88 -6.93 8.22
C GLY A 152 -9.19 -6.75 7.46
N GLY A 153 -9.22 -7.04 6.15
CA GLY A 153 -10.41 -6.91 5.31
C GLY A 153 -10.79 -5.46 4.98
N GLY A 154 -9.82 -4.53 5.03
CA GLY A 154 -10.03 -3.11 4.73
C GLY A 154 -9.19 -2.20 5.61
N PHE A 155 -9.81 -1.18 6.21
CA PHE A 155 -9.12 -0.23 7.07
C PHE A 155 -8.71 -0.84 8.42
N VAL A 156 -7.43 -0.66 8.78
CA VAL A 156 -6.92 -0.94 10.12
C VAL A 156 -6.63 0.38 10.83
N SER A 157 -7.18 0.56 12.02
CA SER A 157 -6.95 1.77 12.81
C SER A 157 -5.63 1.73 13.57
N THR A 158 -5.00 2.89 13.73
CA THR A 158 -4.02 3.10 14.80
C THR A 158 -4.66 2.96 16.19
N LEU A 159 -3.85 2.69 17.22
CA LEU A 159 -4.30 2.53 18.61
C LEU A 159 -5.03 3.76 19.15
N SER A 160 -4.72 4.95 18.61
CA SER A 160 -5.37 6.19 19.01
C SER A 160 -6.58 6.59 18.15
N ALA A 161 -6.96 5.76 17.18
CA ALA A 161 -7.96 6.08 16.17
C ALA A 161 -7.71 7.41 15.45
N SER A 162 -6.43 7.81 15.33
CA SER A 162 -6.04 9.07 14.68
C SER A 162 -5.76 8.91 13.19
N ALA A 163 -5.36 7.72 12.78
CA ALA A 163 -5.12 7.34 11.39
C ALA A 163 -5.71 5.96 11.07
N LEU A 164 -6.31 5.86 9.88
CA LEU A 164 -6.74 4.62 9.22
C LEU A 164 -5.68 4.20 8.20
N LEU A 165 -5.31 2.91 8.25
CA LEU A 165 -4.26 2.32 7.44
C LEU A 165 -4.87 1.34 6.44
N LEU A 166 -4.46 1.41 5.17
CA LEU A 166 -4.73 0.40 4.15
C LEU A 166 -3.43 -0.29 3.74
N ALA A 167 -3.41 -1.62 3.77
CA ALA A 167 -2.29 -2.43 3.31
C ALA A 167 -2.79 -3.66 2.55
N GLY A 168 -2.17 -4.00 1.43
CA GLY A 168 -2.53 -5.19 0.65
C GLY A 168 -2.14 -6.50 1.33
N SER A 169 -2.99 -7.51 1.19
CA SER A 169 -2.82 -8.89 1.70
C SER A 169 -3.24 -9.90 0.63
N THR A 170 -2.54 -9.86 -0.51
CA THR A 170 -2.75 -10.70 -1.69
C THR A 170 -1.40 -10.92 -2.38
N VAL A 171 -1.28 -11.87 -3.30
CA VAL A 171 -0.09 -11.98 -4.17
C VAL A 171 0.15 -10.64 -4.88
N GLY A 172 1.37 -10.14 -4.76
CA GLY A 172 1.76 -8.81 -5.22
C GLY A 172 1.57 -7.68 -4.19
N GLY A 173 0.94 -8.00 -3.05
CA GLY A 173 0.76 -7.12 -1.90
C GLY A 173 0.13 -5.78 -2.27
N GLY A 174 0.66 -4.69 -1.68
CA GLY A 174 0.18 -3.34 -1.98
C GLY A 174 0.28 -2.92 -3.46
N THR A 175 1.12 -3.55 -4.28
CA THR A 175 1.23 -3.20 -5.71
C THR A 175 0.06 -3.73 -6.54
N ALA A 176 -0.61 -4.79 -6.06
CA ALA A 176 -1.81 -5.33 -6.71
C ALA A 176 -3.02 -4.39 -6.53
N VAL A 177 -3.07 -3.64 -5.41
CA VAL A 177 -4.23 -2.83 -4.99
C VAL A 177 -3.96 -1.33 -4.83
N ASN A 178 -2.81 -0.83 -5.31
CA ASN A 178 -2.55 0.61 -5.31
C ASN A 178 -3.24 1.32 -6.48
N TRP A 179 -3.09 2.65 -6.51
CA TRP A 179 -3.74 3.55 -7.46
C TRP A 179 -2.86 3.90 -8.67
N SER A 180 -1.96 3.00 -9.05
CA SER A 180 -1.07 3.06 -10.21
C SER A 180 0.01 4.16 -10.25
N ALA A 181 -0.02 5.14 -9.36
CA ALA A 181 0.94 6.25 -9.35
C ALA A 181 2.40 5.77 -9.26
N CYS A 182 3.23 6.26 -10.18
CA CYS A 182 4.65 5.95 -10.31
C CYS A 182 5.47 7.23 -10.32
N ILE A 183 6.13 7.53 -9.19
CA ILE A 183 6.99 8.71 -9.04
C ILE A 183 8.36 8.23 -8.57
N LYS A 184 9.43 8.69 -9.23
CA LYS A 184 10.81 8.37 -8.83
C LYS A 184 11.13 8.99 -7.47
N THR A 185 12.08 8.39 -6.76
CA THR A 185 12.58 8.94 -5.49
C THR A 185 13.11 10.36 -5.74
N PRO A 186 12.58 11.40 -5.06
CA PRO A 186 13.01 12.77 -5.27
C PRO A 186 14.50 12.99 -4.97
N ASP A 187 15.16 13.88 -5.72
CA ASP A 187 16.60 14.10 -5.58
C ASP A 187 17.00 14.73 -4.25
N ASP A 188 16.14 15.57 -3.66
CA ASP A 188 16.33 16.11 -2.32
C ASP A 188 16.30 15.00 -1.26
N VAL A 189 15.37 14.05 -1.39
CA VAL A 189 15.27 12.87 -0.51
C VAL A 189 16.48 11.95 -0.67
N ARG A 190 16.91 11.70 -1.91
CA ARG A 190 18.13 10.93 -2.20
C ARG A 190 19.36 11.60 -1.56
N GLY A 191 19.47 12.91 -1.70
CA GLY A 191 20.53 13.71 -1.11
C GLY A 191 20.54 13.66 0.41
N GLU A 192 19.37 13.79 1.05
CA GLU A 192 19.19 13.67 2.49
C GLU A 192 19.63 12.28 2.98
N TRP A 193 19.15 11.20 2.35
CA TRP A 193 19.50 9.85 2.78
C TRP A 193 20.98 9.54 2.55
N ALA A 194 21.56 10.01 1.46
CA ALA A 194 22.97 9.80 1.19
C ALA A 194 23.88 10.55 2.17
N ARG A 195 23.67 11.86 2.33
CA ARG A 195 24.56 12.72 3.14
C ARG A 195 24.23 12.66 4.61
N ASP A 196 22.97 12.87 4.98
CA ASP A 196 22.57 13.13 6.36
C ASP A 196 22.34 11.83 7.13
N ARG A 197 22.05 10.72 6.42
CA ARG A 197 21.90 9.38 7.02
C ARG A 197 23.09 8.45 6.76
N GLY A 198 24.10 8.91 6.01
CA GLY A 198 25.31 8.14 5.72
C GLY A 198 25.08 6.90 4.85
N LEU A 199 24.14 6.98 3.90
CA LEU A 199 23.75 5.86 3.02
C LEU A 199 24.10 6.18 1.56
N PRO A 200 25.38 6.08 1.16
CA PRO A 200 25.87 6.59 -0.12
C PRO A 200 25.20 5.98 -1.35
N LEU A 201 24.61 4.77 -1.23
CA LEU A 201 23.81 4.12 -2.27
C LEU A 201 22.83 5.08 -2.96
N PHE A 202 22.13 5.93 -2.21
CA PHE A 202 21.08 6.78 -2.78
C PHE A 202 21.61 7.88 -3.73
N ALA A 203 22.90 8.22 -3.62
CA ALA A 203 23.58 9.17 -4.50
C ALA A 203 24.27 8.50 -5.71
N THR A 204 24.28 7.16 -5.81
CA THR A 204 24.99 6.47 -6.89
C THR A 204 24.19 6.47 -8.20
N GLY A 205 24.92 6.29 -9.31
CA GLY A 205 24.32 5.98 -10.61
C GLY A 205 23.64 4.62 -10.64
N GLU A 206 24.07 3.67 -9.80
CA GLU A 206 23.43 2.36 -9.65
C GLU A 206 21.98 2.49 -9.15
N TYR A 207 21.74 3.33 -8.13
CA TYR A 207 20.38 3.55 -7.63
C TYR A 207 19.49 4.27 -8.67
N ALA A 208 20.06 5.19 -9.45
CA ALA A 208 19.34 5.82 -10.56
C ALA A 208 18.94 4.79 -11.62
N ALA A 209 19.88 3.93 -12.03
CA ALA A 209 19.62 2.86 -12.99
C ALA A 209 18.59 1.84 -12.45
N ALA A 210 18.59 1.56 -11.14
CA ALA A 210 17.56 0.72 -10.53
C ALA A 210 16.16 1.33 -10.66
N MET A 211 16.00 2.64 -10.47
CA MET A 211 14.72 3.32 -10.71
C MET A 211 14.29 3.22 -12.18
N ASP A 212 15.24 3.32 -13.13
CA ASP A 212 14.95 3.15 -14.56
C ASP A 212 14.51 1.72 -14.88
N LYS A 213 15.17 0.70 -14.31
CA LYS A 213 14.77 -0.70 -14.46
C LYS A 213 13.39 -0.99 -13.88
N VAL A 214 13.03 -0.36 -12.77
CA VAL A 214 11.69 -0.45 -12.20
C VAL A 214 10.66 0.19 -13.14
N PHE A 215 10.94 1.37 -13.68
CA PHE A 215 10.06 2.05 -14.64
C PHE A 215 9.84 1.21 -15.90
N GLU A 216 10.92 0.68 -16.47
CA GLU A 216 10.90 -0.21 -17.64
C GLU A 216 10.05 -1.45 -17.34
N ARG A 217 10.32 -2.14 -16.23
CA ARG A 217 9.66 -3.42 -15.92
C ARG A 217 8.19 -3.29 -15.61
N LEU A 218 7.80 -2.22 -14.92
CA LEU A 218 6.40 -1.90 -14.64
C LEU A 218 5.66 -1.35 -15.87
N GLY A 219 6.36 -1.06 -16.97
CA GLY A 219 5.77 -0.47 -18.16
C GLY A 219 5.16 0.91 -17.88
N VAL A 220 5.88 1.74 -17.11
CA VAL A 220 5.36 3.04 -16.69
C VAL A 220 5.14 3.95 -17.90
N THR A 221 3.94 4.51 -18.01
CA THR A 221 3.56 5.48 -19.03
C THR A 221 3.36 6.86 -18.40
N ALA A 222 3.73 7.92 -19.14
CA ALA A 222 3.44 9.30 -18.74
C ALA A 222 2.12 9.81 -19.33
N GLY A 223 1.58 9.14 -20.34
CA GLY A 223 0.36 9.52 -21.03
C GLY A 223 -0.92 9.20 -20.25
N CYS A 224 -1.95 10.01 -20.50
CA CYS A 224 -3.31 9.80 -20.05
C CYS A 224 -4.27 10.23 -21.15
N ALA A 225 -4.90 9.26 -21.81
CA ALA A 225 -5.82 9.54 -22.91
C ALA A 225 -7.10 10.23 -22.41
N GLU A 226 -7.60 9.80 -21.24
CA GLU A 226 -8.77 10.38 -20.59
C GLU A 226 -8.60 10.43 -19.06
N GLU A 227 -8.84 11.61 -18.48
CA GLU A 227 -8.87 11.82 -17.03
C GLU A 227 -10.28 11.56 -16.45
N GLY A 228 -10.34 10.92 -15.28
CA GLY A 228 -11.58 10.83 -14.50
C GLY A 228 -12.03 12.18 -13.93
N LEU A 229 -13.29 12.26 -13.47
CA LEU A 229 -13.90 13.50 -12.95
C LEU A 229 -13.03 14.20 -11.90
N GLN A 230 -12.51 13.45 -10.93
CA GLN A 230 -11.76 14.02 -9.80
C GLN A 230 -10.46 14.70 -10.26
N ASN A 231 -9.75 14.10 -11.21
CA ASN A 231 -8.50 14.66 -11.75
C ASN A 231 -8.77 15.88 -12.64
N LYS A 232 -9.85 15.86 -13.44
CA LYS A 232 -10.30 17.04 -14.21
C LYS A 232 -10.60 18.22 -13.28
N VAL A 233 -11.23 17.97 -12.12
CA VAL A 233 -11.52 19.00 -11.11
C VAL A 233 -10.23 19.56 -10.51
N LEU A 234 -9.30 18.70 -10.09
CA LEU A 234 -7.99 19.13 -9.56
C LEU A 234 -7.27 20.03 -10.58
N ARG A 235 -7.14 19.56 -11.82
CA ARG A 235 -6.48 20.29 -12.91
C ARG A 235 -7.12 21.64 -13.17
N LYS A 236 -8.43 21.69 -13.41
CA LYS A 236 -9.14 22.94 -13.71
C LYS A 236 -9.12 23.93 -12.54
N GLY A 237 -9.27 23.44 -11.31
CA GLY A 237 -9.19 24.29 -10.13
C GLY A 237 -7.80 24.90 -9.97
N CYS A 238 -6.74 24.11 -10.17
CA CYS A 238 -5.37 24.62 -10.19
C CYS A 238 -5.13 25.65 -11.31
N GLU A 239 -5.52 25.34 -12.55
CA GLU A 239 -5.35 26.22 -13.71
C GLU A 239 -6.03 27.58 -13.51
N ARG A 240 -7.27 27.59 -13.00
CA ARG A 240 -8.01 28.83 -12.71
C ARG A 240 -7.38 29.68 -11.62
N LEU A 241 -6.65 29.06 -10.69
CA LEU A 241 -5.95 29.74 -9.60
C LEU A 241 -4.49 30.07 -9.97
N GLY A 242 -4.02 29.71 -11.17
CA GLY A 242 -2.63 29.87 -11.58
C GLY A 242 -1.65 28.94 -10.87
N TYR A 243 -2.14 27.84 -10.27
CA TYR A 243 -1.29 26.84 -9.62
C TYR A 243 -0.72 25.85 -10.63
N LYS A 244 0.54 25.44 -10.41
CA LYS A 244 1.17 24.41 -11.23
C LYS A 244 0.54 23.04 -10.95
N VAL A 245 0.04 22.38 -12.00
CA VAL A 245 -0.43 20.99 -11.95
C VAL A 245 0.51 20.12 -12.78
N GLU A 246 0.84 18.93 -12.28
CA GLU A 246 1.72 17.97 -12.93
C GLU A 246 0.94 16.69 -13.28
N SER A 247 1.23 16.08 -14.42
CA SER A 247 0.74 14.75 -14.76
C SER A 247 1.49 13.68 -13.95
N VAL A 248 0.79 12.64 -13.52
CA VAL A 248 1.38 11.52 -12.77
C VAL A 248 1.54 10.31 -13.68
N SER A 249 2.76 9.78 -13.76
CA SER A 249 3.02 8.56 -14.52
C SER A 249 2.39 7.33 -13.85
N ARG A 250 1.99 6.35 -14.64
CA ARG A 250 1.22 5.18 -14.17
C ARG A 250 1.82 3.87 -14.68
N ASN A 251 1.78 2.81 -13.88
CA ASN A 251 2.10 1.43 -14.31
C ASN A 251 0.91 0.76 -15.01
N SER A 252 0.29 1.47 -15.96
CA SER A 252 -0.81 1.00 -16.81
C SER A 252 -0.68 1.63 -18.18
N SER A 253 -1.44 1.16 -19.17
CA SER A 253 -1.50 1.83 -20.47
C SER A 253 -2.04 3.26 -20.37
N GLU A 254 -1.77 4.06 -21.41
CA GLU A 254 -2.24 5.44 -21.49
C GLU A 254 -3.77 5.54 -21.50
N GLY A 255 -4.42 4.55 -22.12
CA GLY A 255 -5.88 4.42 -22.23
C GLY A 255 -6.57 3.80 -21.00
N HIS A 256 -5.83 3.48 -19.94
CA HIS A 256 -6.42 2.86 -18.75
C HIS A 256 -7.47 3.75 -18.07
N TYR A 257 -8.73 3.28 -18.03
CA TYR A 257 -9.88 4.01 -17.49
C TYR A 257 -10.84 3.05 -16.74
N CYS A 258 -10.53 2.63 -15.51
CA CYS A 258 -11.38 1.67 -14.77
C CYS A 258 -11.93 2.16 -13.42
N GLY A 259 -11.31 3.14 -12.76
CA GLY A 259 -11.76 3.69 -11.46
C GLY A 259 -11.63 2.76 -10.26
N SER A 260 -11.31 1.49 -10.48
CA SER A 260 -11.40 0.41 -9.48
C SER A 260 -10.05 -0.26 -9.16
N CYS A 261 -8.90 0.34 -9.52
CA CYS A 261 -7.60 -0.33 -9.34
C CYS A 261 -7.32 -0.74 -7.88
N GLY A 262 -7.92 -0.04 -6.91
CA GLY A 262 -7.86 -0.41 -5.50
C GLY A 262 -8.56 -1.74 -5.16
N TYR A 263 -9.52 -2.17 -5.98
CA TYR A 263 -10.26 -3.42 -5.81
C TYR A 263 -9.71 -4.56 -6.69
N GLY A 264 -8.53 -4.34 -7.28
CA GLY A 264 -7.98 -5.19 -8.32
C GLY A 264 -8.35 -4.70 -9.72
N CYS A 265 -7.38 -4.80 -10.64
CA CYS A 265 -7.55 -4.29 -11.99
C CYS A 265 -8.23 -5.34 -12.88
N ARG A 266 -9.54 -5.19 -13.11
CA ARG A 266 -10.35 -6.11 -13.95
C ARG A 266 -9.90 -6.19 -15.40
N THR A 267 -9.30 -5.13 -15.95
CA THR A 267 -8.78 -5.15 -17.32
C THR A 267 -7.42 -5.84 -17.43
N GLY A 268 -6.75 -6.11 -16.29
CA GLY A 268 -5.38 -6.65 -16.26
C GLY A 268 -4.29 -5.68 -16.70
N ASP A 269 -4.64 -4.42 -17.00
CA ASP A 269 -3.71 -3.45 -17.56
C ASP A 269 -2.76 -2.82 -16.52
N LYS A 270 -3.20 -2.69 -15.25
CA LYS A 270 -2.32 -2.24 -14.16
C LYS A 270 -1.32 -3.33 -13.80
N ARG A 271 -0.03 -3.00 -13.85
CA ARG A 271 1.09 -3.93 -13.68
C ARG A 271 1.70 -3.84 -12.30
N GLY A 272 1.28 -4.73 -11.38
CA GLY A 272 1.90 -4.92 -10.07
C GLY A 272 3.01 -5.97 -10.10
N THR A 273 3.60 -6.32 -8.95
CA THR A 273 4.62 -7.39 -8.89
C THR A 273 4.05 -8.76 -9.29
N ASP A 274 2.74 -8.97 -9.08
CA ASP A 274 1.94 -10.15 -9.49
C ASP A 274 1.96 -10.43 -11.00
N SER A 275 2.02 -9.38 -11.82
CA SER A 275 1.99 -9.43 -13.28
C SER A 275 3.34 -9.03 -13.90
N THR A 276 4.33 -8.73 -13.06
CA THR A 276 5.66 -8.33 -13.49
C THR A 276 6.75 -9.22 -12.87
N TRP A 277 7.39 -8.76 -11.80
CA TRP A 277 8.55 -9.39 -11.20
C TRP A 277 8.31 -10.84 -10.75
N LEU A 278 7.13 -11.17 -10.22
CA LEU A 278 6.82 -12.55 -9.84
C LEU A 278 6.70 -13.47 -11.05
N VAL A 279 6.23 -12.96 -12.19
CA VAL A 279 6.21 -13.70 -13.47
C VAL A 279 7.65 -14.00 -13.90
N ASP A 280 8.55 -13.02 -13.79
CA ASP A 280 9.97 -13.24 -14.10
C ASP A 280 10.60 -14.27 -13.16
N ALA A 281 10.28 -14.22 -11.87
CA ALA A 281 10.77 -15.19 -10.88
C ALA A 281 10.29 -16.60 -11.20
N VAL A 282 8.99 -16.76 -11.46
CA VAL A 282 8.37 -18.05 -11.80
C VAL A 282 8.92 -18.61 -13.11
N SER A 283 9.14 -17.77 -14.13
CA SER A 283 9.76 -18.19 -15.40
C SER A 283 11.17 -18.75 -15.24
N ARG A 284 11.80 -18.50 -14.09
CA ARG A 284 13.13 -18.97 -13.70
C ARG A 284 13.09 -20.05 -12.62
N GLY A 285 11.92 -20.63 -12.38
CA GLY A 285 11.73 -21.77 -11.49
C GLY A 285 11.54 -21.42 -10.02
N ALA A 286 11.26 -20.16 -9.67
CA ALA A 286 10.81 -19.80 -8.33
C ALA A 286 9.44 -20.41 -8.02
N VAL A 287 9.22 -20.76 -6.76
CA VAL A 287 7.94 -21.32 -6.28
C VAL A 287 7.29 -20.36 -5.29
N ILE A 288 6.00 -20.09 -5.46
CA ILE A 288 5.23 -19.16 -4.61
C ILE A 288 4.15 -19.96 -3.87
N LEU A 289 4.21 -20.01 -2.55
CA LEU A 289 3.17 -20.61 -1.71
C LEU A 289 2.24 -19.49 -1.22
N THR A 290 0.98 -19.53 -1.63
CA THR A 290 -0.05 -18.55 -1.22
C THR A 290 -0.96 -19.12 -0.15
N GLY A 291 -1.69 -18.28 0.59
CA GLY A 291 -2.50 -18.76 1.72
C GLY A 291 -1.62 -19.34 2.84
N CYS A 292 -0.38 -18.86 2.97
CA CYS A 292 0.61 -19.38 3.89
C CYS A 292 1.27 -18.24 4.67
N LYS A 293 1.10 -18.23 5.99
CA LYS A 293 1.63 -17.19 6.87
C LYS A 293 2.93 -17.68 7.53
N ALA A 294 4.01 -16.93 7.34
CA ALA A 294 5.22 -17.11 8.14
C ALA A 294 4.97 -16.70 9.60
N GLU A 295 5.28 -17.58 10.53
CA GLU A 295 5.06 -17.37 11.96
C GLU A 295 6.36 -17.01 12.68
N LYS A 296 7.48 -17.60 12.27
CA LYS A 296 8.76 -17.46 12.98
C LYS A 296 9.97 -17.72 12.09
N LEU A 297 11.04 -16.96 12.26
CA LEU A 297 12.34 -17.25 11.66
C LEU A 297 13.03 -18.39 12.40
N LEU A 298 13.69 -19.27 11.65
CA LEU A 298 14.59 -20.28 12.21
C LEU A 298 15.95 -19.62 12.45
N LEU A 299 16.33 -19.52 13.72
CA LEU A 299 17.57 -18.86 14.16
C LEU A 299 18.46 -19.84 14.92
N GLU A 300 19.73 -19.88 14.53
CA GLU A 300 20.78 -20.65 15.18
C GLU A 300 21.82 -19.70 15.83
N PRO A 301 22.64 -20.18 16.77
CA PRO A 301 23.81 -19.44 17.24
C PRO A 301 24.71 -19.03 16.07
N GLY A 302 25.13 -17.77 16.05
CA GLY A 302 26.05 -17.26 15.03
C GLY A 302 27.48 -17.76 15.21
N SER A 303 28.27 -17.70 14.14
CA SER A 303 29.72 -17.96 14.21
C SER A 303 30.46 -16.72 14.71
N ALA A 304 31.50 -16.92 15.52
CA ALA A 304 32.40 -15.83 15.95
C ALA A 304 33.02 -15.07 14.77
N ALA A 305 33.16 -15.71 13.60
CA ALA A 305 33.70 -15.11 12.39
C ALA A 305 32.79 -14.04 11.75
N ASP A 306 31.47 -14.12 11.97
CA ASP A 306 30.49 -13.24 11.34
C ASP A 306 30.16 -12.01 12.19
N GLY A 307 30.67 -11.94 13.42
CA GLY A 307 30.45 -10.84 14.37
C GLY A 307 28.99 -10.71 14.85
N ARG A 308 28.10 -11.64 14.48
CA ARG A 308 26.67 -11.63 14.83
C ARG A 308 26.33 -12.78 15.78
N ALA A 309 25.46 -12.50 16.75
CA ALA A 309 25.06 -13.48 17.75
C ALA A 309 24.21 -14.62 17.20
N LYS A 310 23.54 -14.41 16.07
CA LYS A 310 22.61 -15.38 15.45
C LYS A 310 22.88 -15.52 13.96
N ARG A 311 22.41 -16.63 13.39
CA ARG A 311 22.29 -16.84 11.95
C ARG A 311 20.86 -17.28 11.64
N CYS A 312 20.27 -16.74 10.58
CA CYS A 312 18.98 -17.21 10.10
C CYS A 312 19.18 -18.33 9.06
N VAL A 313 18.45 -19.42 9.22
CA VAL A 313 18.55 -20.62 8.39
C VAL A 313 17.23 -21.00 7.72
N GLY A 314 16.22 -20.13 7.81
CA GLY A 314 14.91 -20.36 7.21
C GLY A 314 13.76 -19.73 7.98
N VAL A 315 12.57 -20.26 7.73
CA VAL A 315 11.30 -19.78 8.31
C VAL A 315 10.34 -20.94 8.56
N VAL A 316 9.57 -20.82 9.63
CA VAL A 316 8.40 -21.63 9.93
C VAL A 316 7.17 -20.89 9.42
N ALA A 317 6.34 -21.58 8.64
CA ALA A 317 5.10 -21.06 8.09
C ALA A 317 3.93 -22.04 8.29
N ARG A 318 2.71 -21.52 8.23
CA ARG A 318 1.47 -22.27 8.39
C ARG A 318 0.48 -21.88 7.31
N SER A 319 -0.17 -22.87 6.72
CA SER A 319 -1.28 -22.63 5.80
C SER A 319 -2.47 -22.02 6.54
N THR A 320 -3.19 -21.11 5.90
CA THR A 320 -4.49 -20.64 6.38
C THR A 320 -5.60 -21.67 6.15
N ASN A 321 -5.35 -22.68 5.31
CA ASN A 321 -6.25 -23.78 5.06
C ASN A 321 -6.24 -24.78 6.23
N PRO A 322 -7.37 -25.01 6.93
CA PRO A 322 -7.42 -25.98 8.02
C PRO A 322 -7.19 -27.43 7.58
N ALA A 323 -7.30 -27.75 6.29
CA ALA A 323 -6.98 -29.08 5.75
C ALA A 323 -5.47 -29.38 5.66
N ILE A 324 -4.62 -28.38 5.90
CA ILE A 324 -3.17 -28.55 6.04
C ILE A 324 -2.81 -28.32 7.51
N THR A 325 -2.66 -29.41 8.24
CA THR A 325 -2.31 -29.39 9.67
C THR A 325 -0.80 -29.38 9.89
N ARG A 326 -0.03 -29.81 8.89
CA ARG A 326 1.44 -29.83 8.91
C ARG A 326 2.01 -28.41 9.03
N THR A 327 3.06 -28.29 9.82
CA THR A 327 3.86 -27.05 9.88
C THR A 327 4.88 -27.05 8.75
N LEU A 328 5.01 -25.96 8.01
CA LEU A 328 5.99 -25.83 6.93
C LEU A 328 7.30 -25.26 7.47
N GLU A 329 8.38 -26.03 7.40
CA GLU A 329 9.73 -25.57 7.74
C GLU A 329 10.51 -25.37 6.44
N VAL A 330 10.65 -24.12 6.00
CA VAL A 330 11.42 -23.79 4.81
C VAL A 330 12.84 -23.40 5.24
N THR A 331 13.80 -24.25 4.94
CA THR A 331 15.22 -24.00 5.19
C THR A 331 15.87 -23.34 3.99
N ALA A 332 16.75 -22.37 4.25
CA ALA A 332 17.39 -21.58 3.22
C ALA A 332 18.77 -21.08 3.65
N ARG A 333 19.64 -20.83 2.66
CA ARG A 333 20.94 -20.18 2.90
C ARG A 333 20.78 -18.71 3.22
N VAL A 334 19.77 -18.07 2.63
CA VAL A 334 19.40 -16.67 2.86
C VAL A 334 17.89 -16.56 3.08
N THR A 335 17.49 -15.79 4.07
CA THR A 335 16.09 -15.42 4.33
C THR A 335 15.90 -13.93 4.10
N VAL A 336 14.89 -13.56 3.31
CA VAL A 336 14.50 -12.18 3.06
C VAL A 336 13.12 -11.93 3.68
N SER A 337 13.03 -11.00 4.64
CA SER A 337 11.77 -10.49 5.16
C SER A 337 11.26 -9.36 4.25
N ALA A 338 10.09 -9.54 3.67
CA ALA A 338 9.43 -8.60 2.78
C ALA A 338 7.92 -8.44 3.07
N CYS A 339 7.54 -8.59 4.35
CA CYS A 339 6.16 -8.58 4.83
C CYS A 339 5.53 -7.17 4.87
N GLY A 340 6.28 -6.13 4.51
CA GLY A 340 5.87 -4.72 4.59
C GLY A 340 6.06 -4.13 5.99
N SER A 341 5.94 -2.81 6.08
CA SER A 341 6.24 -2.01 7.27
C SER A 341 5.36 -2.29 8.49
N LEU A 342 4.25 -3.02 8.31
CA LEU A 342 3.37 -3.40 9.41
C LEU A 342 3.71 -4.79 9.97
N LEU A 343 4.28 -5.70 9.18
CA LEU A 343 4.42 -7.11 9.57
C LEU A 343 5.88 -7.60 9.62
N THR A 344 6.80 -7.01 8.86
CA THR A 344 8.24 -7.30 9.00
C THR A 344 8.72 -7.10 10.45
N PRO A 345 8.46 -5.97 11.14
CA PRO A 345 8.86 -5.82 12.54
C PRO A 345 8.16 -6.78 13.51
N VAL A 346 7.00 -7.32 13.14
CA VAL A 346 6.29 -8.34 13.94
C VAL A 346 7.00 -9.68 13.82
N LEU A 347 7.30 -10.12 12.60
CA LEU A 347 8.04 -11.35 12.34
C LEU A 347 9.42 -11.32 13.01
N LEU A 348 10.16 -10.22 12.85
CA LEU A 348 11.51 -10.08 13.43
C LEU A 348 11.49 -10.19 14.96
N ARG A 349 10.65 -9.41 15.65
CA ARG A 349 10.57 -9.44 17.13
C ARG A 349 9.97 -10.73 17.67
N GLY A 350 8.93 -11.26 17.01
CA GLY A 350 8.31 -12.54 17.33
C GLY A 350 9.30 -13.70 17.23
N SER A 351 10.31 -13.57 16.38
CA SER A 351 11.40 -14.53 16.23
C SER A 351 12.54 -14.36 17.24
N GLY A 352 12.45 -13.40 18.16
CA GLY A 352 13.44 -13.22 19.22
C GLY A 352 14.51 -12.16 18.94
N LEU A 353 14.40 -11.37 17.88
CA LEU A 353 15.27 -10.21 17.64
C LEU A 353 14.92 -9.04 18.58
N ARG A 354 15.91 -8.22 18.97
CA ARG A 354 15.82 -7.25 20.06
C ARG A 354 16.37 -5.86 19.70
N ASN A 355 16.86 -5.65 18.47
CA ASN A 355 17.34 -4.35 18.02
C ASN A 355 16.24 -3.30 18.23
N ARG A 356 16.60 -2.22 18.93
CA ARG A 356 15.69 -1.15 19.38
C ARG A 356 14.96 -0.43 18.24
N HIS A 357 15.47 -0.53 17.01
CA HIS A 357 14.88 0.10 15.83
C HIS A 357 13.81 -0.78 15.15
N ILE A 358 13.69 -2.06 15.52
CA ILE A 358 12.66 -2.94 14.95
C ILE A 358 11.28 -2.51 15.45
N GLY A 359 10.44 -2.09 14.51
CA GLY A 359 9.09 -1.58 14.74
C GLY A 359 9.04 -0.10 15.09
N LYS A 360 10.14 0.65 15.02
CA LYS A 360 10.21 2.10 15.26
C LYS A 360 10.41 2.85 13.95
N ASN A 361 10.23 4.18 13.95
CA ASN A 361 10.42 5.02 12.76
C ASN A 361 9.42 4.70 11.63
N LEU A 362 8.19 4.31 12.00
CA LEU A 362 7.13 4.10 11.01
C LEU A 362 6.65 5.46 10.49
N HIS A 363 6.89 5.74 9.22
CA HIS A 363 6.32 6.88 8.52
C HIS A 363 5.11 6.46 7.70
N LEU A 364 4.13 7.37 7.62
CA LEU A 364 2.81 7.06 7.07
C LEU A 364 2.37 7.95 5.92
N HIS A 365 3.03 9.08 5.61
CA HIS A 365 2.45 10.09 4.73
C HIS A 365 0.97 10.39 5.06
N PRO A 366 0.68 10.95 6.23
CA PRO A 366 -0.69 11.13 6.69
C PRO A 366 -1.45 12.05 5.71
N THR A 367 -2.66 11.63 5.36
CA THR A 367 -3.53 12.38 4.44
C THR A 367 -4.78 12.85 5.16
N ALA A 368 -5.18 14.11 4.93
CA ALA A 368 -6.51 14.61 5.29
C ALA A 368 -7.30 14.91 4.02
N LEU A 369 -8.58 14.57 4.04
CA LEU A 369 -9.48 14.67 2.90
C LEU A 369 -10.33 15.95 2.99
N VAL A 370 -10.66 16.48 1.82
CA VAL A 370 -11.71 17.48 1.61
C VAL A 370 -12.56 17.05 0.43
N TRP A 371 -13.77 17.59 0.33
CA TRP A 371 -14.73 17.22 -0.71
C TRP A 371 -15.40 18.44 -1.33
N GLY A 372 -15.86 18.29 -2.57
CA GLY A 372 -16.66 19.28 -3.28
C GLY A 372 -17.75 18.61 -4.11
N TYR A 373 -18.97 19.15 -4.06
CA TYR A 373 -20.11 18.66 -4.82
C TYR A 373 -20.26 19.42 -6.14
N PHE A 374 -20.32 18.67 -7.25
CA PHE A 374 -20.41 19.20 -8.61
C PHE A 374 -21.71 18.73 -9.29
N PRO A 375 -22.80 19.51 -9.29
CA PRO A 375 -24.05 19.09 -9.92
C PRO A 375 -23.85 18.78 -11.41
N ASP A 376 -24.73 17.95 -11.99
CA ASP A 376 -24.66 17.57 -13.41
C ASP A 376 -24.85 18.78 -14.37
N THR A 377 -25.28 19.93 -13.84
CA THR A 377 -25.37 21.21 -14.55
C THR A 377 -24.01 21.87 -14.82
N VAL A 378 -22.88 21.30 -14.38
CA VAL A 378 -21.53 21.81 -14.68
C VAL A 378 -21.01 21.15 -15.96
N PRO A 379 -21.17 21.80 -17.15
CA PRO A 379 -21.08 21.12 -18.45
C PRO A 379 -19.69 20.55 -18.75
N ASP A 380 -18.63 21.19 -18.28
CA ASP A 380 -17.25 20.81 -18.60
C ASP A 380 -16.64 19.77 -17.64
N LEU A 381 -17.43 19.26 -16.69
CA LEU A 381 -17.00 18.29 -15.68
C LEU A 381 -17.96 17.10 -15.65
N ARG A 382 -17.98 16.30 -16.72
CA ARG A 382 -18.79 15.07 -16.83
C ARG A 382 -18.10 13.86 -16.16
N GLY A 383 -18.85 12.78 -16.00
CA GLY A 383 -18.40 11.52 -15.40
C GLY A 383 -18.80 11.37 -13.93
N ARG A 384 -18.43 10.23 -13.33
CA ARG A 384 -18.62 9.96 -11.90
C ARG A 384 -17.28 9.90 -11.18
N MET A 385 -17.30 10.12 -9.87
CA MET A 385 -16.06 10.16 -9.07
C MET A 385 -15.30 8.82 -9.03
N TYR A 386 -16.02 7.70 -9.20
CA TYR A 386 -15.49 6.33 -9.16
C TYR A 386 -15.08 5.79 -10.54
N GLU A 387 -15.00 6.65 -11.56
CA GLU A 387 -14.60 6.29 -12.93
C GLU A 387 -13.21 6.85 -13.27
N GLY A 388 -12.52 6.17 -14.19
CA GLY A 388 -11.26 6.63 -14.79
C GLY A 388 -9.99 6.36 -14.00
N GLY A 389 -8.87 6.90 -14.45
CA GLY A 389 -7.60 6.80 -13.71
C GLY A 389 -7.70 7.50 -12.35
N ILE A 390 -7.22 6.84 -11.29
CA ILE A 390 -7.35 7.35 -9.91
C ILE A 390 -6.40 8.53 -9.66
N ILE A 391 -5.08 8.33 -9.76
CA ILE A 391 -4.09 9.41 -9.68
C ILE A 391 -3.52 9.64 -11.08
N THR A 392 -3.94 10.71 -11.73
CA THR A 392 -3.41 11.15 -13.05
C THR A 392 -2.87 12.58 -13.02
N SER A 393 -3.26 13.34 -11.99
CA SER A 393 -2.85 14.72 -11.75
C SER A 393 -2.41 14.91 -10.30
N LEU A 394 -1.42 15.76 -10.07
CA LEU A 394 -1.04 16.23 -8.74
C LEU A 394 -0.73 17.73 -8.72
N HIS A 395 -0.86 18.36 -7.57
CA HIS A 395 -0.36 19.71 -7.29
C HIS A 395 0.53 19.68 -6.04
N LYS A 396 1.69 20.33 -6.11
CA LYS A 396 2.60 20.49 -4.97
C LYS A 396 2.38 21.85 -4.33
N VAL A 397 1.98 21.86 -3.06
CA VAL A 397 1.84 23.09 -2.28
C VAL A 397 3.22 23.63 -1.95
N GLU A 398 3.48 24.87 -2.32
CA GLU A 398 4.80 25.48 -2.26
C GLU A 398 5.36 25.55 -0.82
N GLY A 399 6.66 25.29 -0.70
CA GLY A 399 7.44 25.49 0.53
C GLY A 399 7.82 26.95 0.80
N GLY A 400 8.61 27.17 1.85
CA GLY A 400 9.10 28.48 2.28
C GLY A 400 10.12 29.16 1.34
N GLY A 401 10.06 28.90 0.02
CA GLY A 401 10.91 29.53 -0.99
C GLY A 401 11.19 28.63 -2.22
N PRO A 402 11.82 29.18 -3.28
CA PRO A 402 12.22 28.42 -4.46
C PRO A 402 13.16 27.26 -4.10
N GLY A 403 12.84 26.05 -4.55
CA GLY A 403 13.63 24.84 -4.26
C GLY A 403 13.39 24.20 -2.89
N ALA A 404 12.55 24.80 -2.03
CA ALA A 404 12.12 24.17 -0.79
C ALA A 404 11.22 22.95 -1.09
N PRO A 405 11.30 21.88 -0.27
CA PRO A 405 10.39 20.75 -0.39
C PRO A 405 8.93 21.20 -0.30
N ALA A 406 8.06 20.53 -1.06
CA ALA A 406 6.63 20.78 -1.00
C ALA A 406 6.10 20.54 0.42
N ARG A 407 5.22 21.42 0.90
CA ARG A 407 4.60 21.28 2.23
C ARG A 407 3.58 20.14 2.23
N ALA A 408 2.83 20.05 1.15
CA ALA A 408 1.84 19.00 0.92
C ALA A 408 1.73 18.70 -0.59
N ILE A 409 1.18 17.53 -0.91
CA ILE A 409 0.77 17.15 -2.26
C ILE A 409 -0.74 16.98 -2.27
N LEU A 410 -1.38 17.55 -3.28
CA LEU A 410 -2.81 17.40 -3.56
C LEU A 410 -3.01 16.41 -4.70
N GLU A 411 -3.82 15.39 -4.44
CA GLU A 411 -4.15 14.31 -5.37
C GLU A 411 -5.61 13.86 -5.13
N ALA A 412 -6.15 13.09 -6.08
CA ALA A 412 -7.48 12.51 -5.99
C ALA A 412 -7.40 11.04 -5.49
N PRO A 413 -8.17 10.65 -4.45
CA PRO A 413 -8.18 9.28 -3.96
C PRO A 413 -9.15 8.40 -4.74
N ALA A 414 -8.94 7.08 -4.69
CA ALA A 414 -10.04 6.15 -4.92
C ALA A 414 -10.93 6.13 -3.68
N MET A 415 -12.23 6.28 -3.86
CA MET A 415 -13.18 6.25 -2.76
C MET A 415 -14.46 5.56 -3.20
N GLY A 416 -14.60 4.27 -2.88
CA GLY A 416 -15.85 3.55 -3.08
C GLY A 416 -16.95 4.04 -2.14
N LEU A 417 -18.14 3.46 -2.30
CA LEU A 417 -19.32 3.85 -1.55
C LEU A 417 -19.16 3.61 -0.03
N ALA A 418 -18.55 2.50 0.38
CA ALA A 418 -18.21 2.19 1.77
C ALA A 418 -17.18 3.18 2.31
N GLY A 419 -16.13 3.41 1.53
CA GLY A 419 -15.07 4.35 1.86
C GLY A 419 -15.65 5.74 2.13
N ALA A 420 -16.46 6.25 1.19
CA ALA A 420 -17.13 7.55 1.34
C ALA A 420 -18.06 7.59 2.55
N GLY A 421 -18.90 6.56 2.75
CA GLY A 421 -19.79 6.47 3.90
C GLY A 421 -19.07 6.38 5.25
N THR A 422 -17.84 5.83 5.27
CA THR A 422 -16.98 5.75 6.46
C THR A 422 -16.25 7.07 6.72
N GLN A 423 -15.90 7.81 5.66
CA GLN A 423 -15.23 9.10 5.77
C GLN A 423 -16.21 10.25 6.09
N PHE A 424 -17.46 10.18 5.64
CA PHE A 424 -18.43 11.21 6.00
C PHE A 424 -18.80 11.11 7.48
N PRO A 425 -18.74 12.23 8.23
CA PRO A 425 -19.15 12.25 9.62
C PRO A 425 -20.66 12.03 9.72
N TRP A 426 -21.10 11.32 10.76
CA TRP A 426 -22.52 11.22 11.07
C TRP A 426 -23.00 12.48 11.81
N VAL A 427 -23.62 13.39 11.07
CA VAL A 427 -24.29 14.58 11.64
C VAL A 427 -25.76 14.29 11.94
N SER A 428 -26.46 13.69 10.98
CA SER A 428 -27.85 13.22 11.13
C SER A 428 -28.19 12.22 10.03
N GLY A 429 -29.28 11.46 10.22
CA GLY A 429 -29.77 10.54 9.19
C GLY A 429 -30.21 11.24 7.89
N ARG A 430 -30.67 12.50 7.96
CA ARG A 430 -30.99 13.30 6.75
C ARG A 430 -29.72 13.71 6.02
N ASP A 431 -28.75 14.24 6.75
CA ASP A 431 -27.47 14.71 6.20
C ASP A 431 -26.71 13.58 5.50
N MET A 432 -26.61 12.41 6.16
CA MET A 432 -25.95 11.25 5.55
C MET A 432 -26.66 10.80 4.26
N LYS A 433 -28.00 10.74 4.26
CA LYS A 433 -28.77 10.40 3.05
C LYS A 433 -28.49 11.39 1.91
N GLU A 434 -28.46 12.68 2.20
CA GLU A 434 -28.17 13.72 1.20
C GLU A 434 -26.76 13.58 0.62
N ARG A 435 -25.75 13.33 1.46
CA ARG A 435 -24.37 13.08 1.01
C ARG A 435 -24.27 11.85 0.12
N MET A 436 -24.90 10.75 0.52
CA MET A 436 -24.88 9.51 -0.24
C MET A 436 -25.66 9.61 -1.56
N LEU A 437 -26.75 10.39 -1.61
CA LEU A 437 -27.45 10.71 -2.87
C LEU A 437 -26.57 11.52 -3.84
N ARG A 438 -25.64 12.31 -3.31
CA ARG A 438 -24.69 13.12 -4.10
C ARG A 438 -23.38 12.39 -4.42
N TYR A 439 -23.15 11.20 -3.85
CA TYR A 439 -21.86 10.49 -3.86
C TYR A 439 -21.17 10.50 -5.23
N GLY A 440 -21.86 10.06 -6.29
CA GLY A 440 -21.26 9.92 -7.62
C GLY A 440 -20.74 11.25 -8.23
N ARG A 441 -21.16 12.39 -7.68
CA ARG A 441 -20.78 13.75 -8.09
C ARG A 441 -20.08 14.54 -6.98
N THR A 442 -19.67 13.87 -5.91
CA THR A 442 -18.85 14.45 -4.85
C THR A 442 -17.39 14.05 -5.08
N VAL A 443 -16.58 15.01 -5.49
CA VAL A 443 -15.14 14.84 -5.70
C VAL A 443 -14.40 14.99 -4.39
N HIS A 444 -13.43 14.12 -4.15
CA HIS A 444 -12.55 14.18 -3.00
C HIS A 444 -11.13 14.55 -3.46
N LEU A 445 -10.48 15.40 -2.67
CA LEU A 445 -9.04 15.66 -2.80
C LEU A 445 -8.40 15.41 -1.43
N PHE A 446 -7.19 14.87 -1.41
CA PHE A 446 -6.43 14.76 -0.16
C PHE A 446 -5.22 15.68 -0.16
N SER A 447 -4.88 16.14 1.04
CA SER A 447 -3.61 16.79 1.37
C SER A 447 -2.72 15.77 2.04
N MET A 448 -1.68 15.32 1.34
CA MET A 448 -0.66 14.40 1.85
C MET A 448 0.60 15.17 2.24
N VAL A 449 1.18 14.89 3.40
CA VAL A 449 2.44 15.50 3.84
C VAL A 449 3.56 14.47 3.96
N ARG A 450 4.79 14.92 3.70
CA ARG A 450 6.01 14.17 4.05
C ARG A 450 6.23 14.29 5.55
N ASP A 451 5.81 13.28 6.31
CA ASP A 451 5.76 13.36 7.76
C ASP A 451 7.13 13.41 8.44
N ARG A 452 7.27 14.37 9.35
CA ARG A 452 8.34 14.44 10.35
C ARG A 452 8.02 13.57 11.56
N GLY A 453 6.73 13.48 11.88
CA GLY A 453 6.17 12.56 12.85
C GLY A 453 6.49 11.10 12.50
N SER A 454 6.40 10.23 13.50
CA SER A 454 6.65 8.81 13.28
C SER A 454 5.85 7.95 14.26
N GLY A 455 5.78 6.66 13.93
CA GLY A 455 5.03 5.66 14.65
C GLY A 455 5.87 4.50 15.16
N THR A 456 5.19 3.64 15.90
CA THR A 456 5.68 2.35 16.38
C THR A 456 4.69 1.25 16.04
N VAL A 457 5.17 0.17 15.44
CA VAL A 457 4.44 -1.10 15.35
C VAL A 457 4.70 -1.87 16.64
N HIS A 458 3.67 -2.26 17.38
CA HIS A 458 3.78 -3.06 18.60
C HIS A 458 3.46 -4.55 18.36
N GLY A 459 2.70 -4.85 17.32
CA GLY A 459 2.24 -6.18 16.95
C GLY A 459 1.32 -6.09 15.73
N GLU A 460 0.76 -7.22 15.30
CA GLU A 460 -0.22 -7.23 14.20
C GLU A 460 -1.40 -6.32 14.56
N ARG A 461 -1.73 -5.39 13.65
CA ARG A 461 -2.81 -4.40 13.81
C ARG A 461 -2.69 -3.53 15.08
N ARG A 462 -1.51 -3.46 15.70
CA ARG A 462 -1.24 -2.63 16.89
C ARG A 462 -0.21 -1.58 16.54
N VAL A 463 -0.66 -0.46 15.99
CA VAL A 463 0.19 0.64 15.51
C VAL A 463 -0.09 1.91 16.29
N ALA A 464 0.94 2.51 16.87
CA ALA A 464 0.89 3.86 17.40
C ALA A 464 1.50 4.83 16.38
N TYR A 465 0.93 6.01 16.20
CA TYR A 465 1.46 7.04 15.32
C TYR A 465 1.33 8.42 15.95
N HIS A 466 2.36 9.25 15.79
CA HIS A 466 2.39 10.62 16.26
C HIS A 466 2.52 11.58 15.09
N LEU A 467 1.50 12.43 14.91
CA LEU A 467 1.52 13.53 13.95
C LEU A 467 2.20 14.75 14.57
N ASP A 468 3.32 15.18 13.97
CA ASP A 468 4.09 16.36 14.40
C ASP A 468 3.26 17.66 14.24
N ALA A 469 3.65 18.72 14.96
CA ALA A 469 3.01 20.02 14.82
C ALA A 469 3.18 20.60 13.40
N THR A 470 4.38 20.49 12.83
CA THR A 470 4.68 20.96 11.47
C THR A 470 3.87 20.18 10.43
N ASP A 471 3.73 18.87 10.63
CA ASP A 471 2.93 18.02 9.75
C ASP A 471 1.47 18.47 9.75
N ARG A 472 0.92 18.80 10.94
CA ARG A 472 -0.45 19.31 11.10
C ARG A 472 -0.65 20.63 10.37
N GLU A 473 0.28 21.57 10.53
CA GLU A 473 0.25 22.87 9.84
C GLU A 473 0.29 22.71 8.32
N ASN A 474 1.20 21.86 7.82
CA ASN A 474 1.32 21.57 6.40
C ASN A 474 0.06 20.89 5.85
N MET A 475 -0.54 19.96 6.61
CA MET A 475 -1.78 19.30 6.22
C MET A 475 -2.93 20.32 6.16
N ARG A 476 -3.05 21.20 7.15
CA ARG A 476 -4.04 22.29 7.19
C ARG A 476 -3.91 23.19 5.97
N ASP A 477 -2.69 23.61 5.64
CA ASP A 477 -2.45 24.49 4.49
C ASP A 477 -2.78 23.78 3.17
N GLY A 478 -2.46 22.49 3.04
CA GLY A 478 -2.87 21.71 1.89
C GLY A 478 -4.39 21.52 1.80
N MET A 479 -5.10 21.32 2.92
CA MET A 479 -6.57 21.27 2.93
C MET A 479 -7.19 22.59 2.48
N ARG A 480 -6.69 23.72 2.99
CA ARG A 480 -7.13 25.05 2.54
C ARG A 480 -6.90 25.24 1.04
N ARG A 481 -5.73 24.82 0.54
CA ARG A 481 -5.41 24.86 -0.89
C ARG A 481 -6.38 23.99 -1.70
N ALA A 482 -6.65 22.77 -1.25
CA ALA A 482 -7.57 21.85 -1.92
C ALA A 482 -9.02 22.38 -1.95
N LEU A 483 -9.50 23.01 -0.87
CA LEU A 483 -10.81 23.65 -0.82
C LEU A 483 -10.92 24.82 -1.81
N ARG A 484 -9.87 25.65 -1.93
CA ARG A 484 -9.81 26.69 -2.97
C ARG A 484 -9.84 26.09 -4.37
N VAL A 485 -9.10 25.01 -4.62
CA VAL A 485 -9.11 24.30 -5.91
C VAL A 485 -10.52 23.80 -6.24
N LEU A 486 -11.22 23.18 -5.28
CA LEU A 486 -12.59 22.70 -5.48
C LEU A 486 -13.56 23.86 -5.77
N ALA A 487 -13.50 24.94 -5.00
CA ALA A 487 -14.32 26.14 -5.22
C ALA A 487 -14.06 26.74 -6.61
N ALA A 488 -12.79 26.95 -6.97
CA ALA A 488 -12.41 27.51 -8.26
C ALA A 488 -12.80 26.61 -9.44
N ALA A 489 -12.79 25.29 -9.26
CA ALA A 489 -13.27 24.34 -10.26
C ALA A 489 -14.80 24.42 -10.49
N GLY A 490 -15.55 25.08 -9.59
CA GLY A 490 -16.99 25.29 -9.71
C GLY A 490 -17.83 24.36 -8.85
N ALA A 491 -17.31 23.91 -7.71
CA ALA A 491 -18.12 23.19 -6.72
C ALA A 491 -19.31 24.06 -6.27
N ALA A 492 -20.48 23.47 -6.12
CA ALA A 492 -21.65 24.14 -5.53
C ALA A 492 -21.55 24.22 -4.00
N GLU A 493 -20.90 23.23 -3.40
CA GLU A 493 -20.63 23.12 -1.98
C GLU A 493 -19.28 22.44 -1.79
N ILE A 494 -18.51 22.89 -0.80
CA ILE A 494 -17.24 22.28 -0.38
C ILE A 494 -17.28 21.95 1.10
N GLY A 495 -16.42 21.05 1.56
CA GLY A 495 -16.31 20.74 2.98
C GLY A 495 -15.14 19.85 3.35
N THR A 496 -15.02 19.61 4.65
CA THR A 496 -14.03 18.69 5.22
C THR A 496 -14.73 17.43 5.74
N HIS A 497 -13.94 16.46 6.20
CA HIS A 497 -14.43 15.26 6.90
C HIS A 497 -14.36 15.41 8.43
N ARG A 498 -14.41 16.66 8.92
CA ARG A 498 -14.43 16.95 10.36
C ARG A 498 -15.73 16.45 10.98
N SER A 499 -15.68 15.95 12.20
CA SER A 499 -16.78 15.23 12.87
C SER A 499 -18.11 15.99 13.00
N ASP A 500 -18.10 17.32 12.87
CA ASP A 500 -19.27 18.20 12.88
C ASP A 500 -19.90 18.43 11.50
N GLY A 501 -19.30 17.89 10.43
CA GLY A 501 -19.79 18.02 9.06
C GLY A 501 -19.49 19.36 8.40
N GLN A 502 -18.44 20.07 8.85
CA GLN A 502 -17.99 21.35 8.32
C GLN A 502 -18.09 21.45 6.78
N ARG A 503 -18.87 22.42 6.30
CA ARG A 503 -19.16 22.66 4.89
C ARG A 503 -19.45 24.12 4.60
N PHE A 504 -19.39 24.48 3.32
CA PHE A 504 -19.58 25.83 2.81
C PHE A 504 -20.26 25.80 1.45
N ALA A 505 -21.34 26.56 1.30
CA ALA A 505 -22.02 26.74 0.02
C ALA A 505 -21.29 27.80 -0.81
N CYS A 506 -20.85 27.44 -2.02
CA CYS A 506 -20.09 28.33 -2.88
C CYS A 506 -20.97 29.31 -3.67
N GLY A 507 -22.25 28.95 -3.90
CA GLY A 507 -23.17 29.75 -4.70
C GLY A 507 -23.46 31.12 -4.08
N GLY A 508 -23.06 32.20 -4.78
CA GLY A 508 -23.30 33.58 -4.34
C GLY A 508 -22.43 34.04 -3.16
N ALA A 509 -21.44 33.25 -2.75
CA ALA A 509 -20.56 33.59 -1.65
C ALA A 509 -19.48 34.60 -2.05
N THR A 510 -19.07 35.45 -1.11
CA THR A 510 -17.97 36.41 -1.31
C THR A 510 -16.63 35.77 -0.98
N GLU A 511 -15.54 36.33 -1.50
CA GLU A 511 -14.18 35.89 -1.17
C GLU A 511 -13.91 35.96 0.34
N ALA A 512 -14.41 37.00 1.00
CA ALA A 512 -14.26 37.16 2.45
C ALA A 512 -14.95 36.03 3.24
N ALA A 513 -16.14 35.60 2.81
CA ALA A 513 -16.85 34.48 3.44
C ALA A 513 -16.13 33.14 3.22
N LEU A 514 -15.50 32.96 2.05
CA LEU A 514 -14.66 31.79 1.78
C LEU A 514 -13.44 31.79 2.71
N GLU A 515 -12.73 32.92 2.85
CA GLU A 515 -11.56 33.00 3.73
C GLU A 515 -11.93 32.74 5.21
N GLU A 516 -13.06 33.27 5.69
CA GLU A 516 -13.57 32.97 7.04
C GLU A 516 -13.81 31.47 7.25
N PHE A 517 -14.41 30.79 6.26
CA PHE A 517 -14.58 29.34 6.30
C PHE A 517 -13.23 28.61 6.33
N LEU A 518 -12.27 29.02 5.51
CA LEU A 518 -10.94 28.43 5.44
C LEU A 518 -10.15 28.63 6.75
N ASP A 519 -10.36 29.73 7.46
CA ASP A 519 -9.76 30.01 8.78
C ASP A 519 -10.19 29.00 9.83
N GLY A 520 -11.42 28.52 9.75
CA GLY A 520 -11.96 27.45 10.58
C GLY A 520 -11.51 26.02 10.19
N VAL A 521 -10.73 25.83 9.12
CA VAL A 521 -10.19 24.51 8.74
C VAL A 521 -9.03 24.15 9.66
N ASP A 522 -9.08 22.96 10.26
CA ASP A 522 -8.01 22.46 11.12
C ASP A 522 -7.91 20.92 11.07
N VAL A 523 -6.73 20.39 11.38
CA VAL A 523 -6.44 18.96 11.47
C VAL A 523 -6.33 18.59 12.94
N VAL A 524 -7.47 18.37 13.58
CA VAL A 524 -7.53 18.00 14.99
C VAL A 524 -7.33 16.49 15.14
N ARG A 525 -6.58 16.08 16.18
CA ARG A 525 -6.34 14.66 16.50
C ARG A 525 -7.68 13.91 16.63
N GLY A 526 -7.69 12.64 16.23
CA GLY A 526 -8.88 11.78 16.15
C GLY A 526 -9.67 11.66 17.47
N PRO A 527 -10.73 10.83 17.53
CA PRO A 527 -11.75 10.83 18.59
C PRO A 527 -11.23 10.80 20.03
N GLN A 528 -10.04 10.24 20.28
CA GLN A 528 -9.40 10.22 21.60
C GLN A 528 -8.84 11.58 22.07
N SER A 529 -8.79 12.60 21.20
CA SER A 529 -8.26 13.93 21.52
C SER A 529 -9.12 14.71 22.50
N LYS A 530 -10.38 14.27 22.71
CA LYS A 530 -11.41 14.99 23.48
C LYS A 530 -11.73 16.39 22.95
N ALA A 531 -11.28 16.71 21.74
CA ALA A 531 -11.68 17.94 21.07
C ALA A 531 -13.15 17.85 20.65
N GLU A 532 -13.81 19.00 20.63
CA GLU A 532 -15.21 19.11 20.20
C GLU A 532 -15.41 18.62 18.76
N ALA A 533 -14.45 18.93 17.89
CA ALA A 533 -14.42 18.48 16.51
C ALA A 533 -13.09 17.79 16.19
N TRP A 534 -13.13 16.66 15.49
CA TRP A 534 -11.94 15.86 15.13
C TRP A 534 -11.97 15.43 13.66
N THR A 535 -10.80 15.09 13.11
CA THR A 535 -10.65 14.57 11.73
C THR A 535 -9.90 13.25 11.75
N LEU A 536 -10.25 12.33 10.86
CA LEU A 536 -9.50 11.09 10.65
C LEU A 536 -8.44 11.31 9.56
N CYS A 537 -7.20 10.93 9.87
CA CYS A 537 -6.19 10.78 8.83
C CYS A 537 -6.34 9.42 8.15
N CYS A 538 -5.98 9.33 6.88
CA CYS A 538 -5.88 8.08 6.16
C CYS A 538 -4.47 7.90 5.61
N THR A 539 -4.11 6.66 5.28
CA THR A 539 -2.87 6.36 4.56
C THR A 539 -2.91 4.97 3.91
N ALA A 540 -2.31 4.88 2.73
CA ALA A 540 -1.92 3.64 2.07
C ALA A 540 -0.39 3.48 1.96
N HIS A 541 0.36 4.38 2.60
CA HIS A 541 1.82 4.43 2.57
C HIS A 541 2.38 4.05 3.94
N GLN A 542 3.16 2.98 4.04
CA GLN A 542 3.81 2.60 5.29
C GLN A 542 5.29 2.31 5.04
N MET A 543 6.19 2.98 5.76
CA MET A 543 7.63 2.85 5.54
C MET A 543 8.48 3.02 6.80
N GLY A 544 9.71 2.53 6.76
CA GLY A 544 10.77 2.85 7.74
C GLY A 544 10.72 2.12 9.07
N SER A 545 9.79 1.19 9.28
CA SER A 545 9.63 0.48 10.55
C SER A 545 10.80 -0.45 10.93
N CYS A 546 11.72 -0.73 10.00
CA CYS A 546 12.95 -1.50 10.17
C CYS A 546 14.08 -0.84 9.36
N ARG A 547 14.21 0.49 9.48
CA ARG A 547 15.10 1.30 8.64
C ARG A 547 16.53 0.76 8.57
N MET A 548 17.15 0.88 7.40
CA MET A 548 18.60 0.71 7.26
C MET A 548 19.35 1.85 7.95
N GLY A 549 20.57 1.56 8.40
CA GLY A 549 21.47 2.55 8.99
C GLY A 549 22.93 2.28 8.66
N ALA A 550 23.75 3.31 8.73
CA ALA A 550 25.20 3.20 8.55
C ALA A 550 25.85 2.32 9.63
N THR A 551 25.32 2.36 10.86
CA THR A 551 25.75 1.51 11.98
C THR A 551 24.58 0.83 12.68
N ALA A 552 24.87 -0.17 13.50
CA ALA A 552 23.88 -0.84 14.36
C ALA A 552 23.18 0.10 15.36
N ARG A 553 23.77 1.27 15.64
CA ARG A 553 23.15 2.30 16.50
C ARG A 553 22.07 3.09 15.77
N ASP A 554 22.08 3.07 14.44
CA ASP A 554 21.29 3.97 13.60
C ASP A 554 20.08 3.28 12.95
N GLY A 555 20.12 1.96 12.73
CA GLY A 555 19.07 1.22 12.07
C GLY A 555 18.87 -0.23 12.56
N ALA A 556 17.80 -0.86 12.07
CA ALA A 556 17.48 -2.26 12.34
C ALA A 556 18.34 -3.21 11.49
N VAL A 557 18.71 -2.77 10.29
CA VAL A 557 19.56 -3.48 9.34
C VAL A 557 20.69 -2.57 8.85
N ASP A 558 21.73 -3.16 8.27
CA ASP A 558 22.84 -2.43 7.67
C ASP A 558 22.46 -1.83 6.31
N ALA A 559 23.38 -1.08 5.69
CA ALA A 559 23.15 -0.44 4.39
C ALA A 559 22.91 -1.43 3.23
N ARG A 560 23.22 -2.73 3.44
CA ARG A 560 22.91 -3.83 2.51
C ARG A 560 21.59 -4.53 2.85
N GLY A 561 20.83 -3.99 3.80
CA GLY A 561 19.57 -4.57 4.25
C GLY A 561 19.74 -5.80 5.14
N GLU A 562 20.97 -6.17 5.54
CA GLU A 562 21.22 -7.34 6.37
C GLU A 562 21.04 -7.00 7.86
N SER A 563 20.38 -7.86 8.61
CA SER A 563 20.16 -7.67 10.05
C SER A 563 21.47 -7.54 10.81
N TRP A 564 21.53 -6.59 11.74
CA TRP A 564 22.67 -6.46 12.65
C TRP A 564 22.74 -7.60 13.67
N GLU A 565 21.60 -8.24 13.98
CA GLU A 565 21.53 -9.29 15.02
C GLU A 565 21.63 -10.72 14.46
N ALA A 566 21.26 -10.92 13.20
CA ALA A 566 21.21 -12.24 12.58
C ALA A 566 21.84 -12.22 11.18
N GLY A 567 22.89 -13.02 10.96
CA GLY A 567 23.48 -13.18 9.63
C GLY A 567 22.56 -13.93 8.69
N SER A 568 22.70 -13.67 7.38
CA SER A 568 21.87 -14.28 6.32
C SER A 568 20.37 -13.93 6.39
N LEU A 569 20.00 -12.92 7.19
CA LEU A 569 18.65 -12.38 7.26
C LEU A 569 18.64 -10.95 6.71
N TYR A 570 17.87 -10.74 5.64
CA TYR A 570 17.75 -9.45 4.96
C TYR A 570 16.33 -8.90 5.04
N VAL A 571 16.18 -7.59 4.86
CA VAL A 571 14.89 -6.91 4.73
C VAL A 571 14.82 -6.24 3.36
N CYS A 572 13.79 -6.55 2.57
CA CYS A 572 13.59 -6.00 1.22
C CYS A 572 12.13 -5.57 1.03
N ASP A 573 11.69 -4.56 1.77
CA ASP A 573 10.36 -3.95 1.63
C ASP A 573 10.37 -2.48 2.12
N GLY A 574 9.20 -1.84 2.19
CA GLY A 574 9.09 -0.45 2.66
C GLY A 574 9.59 -0.19 4.07
N SER A 575 9.71 -1.21 4.92
CA SER A 575 10.21 -1.05 6.29
C SER A 575 11.67 -0.63 6.32
N VAL A 576 12.43 -0.93 5.26
CA VAL A 576 13.87 -0.67 5.19
C VAL A 576 14.20 0.80 4.89
N LEU A 577 13.24 1.58 4.40
CA LEU A 577 13.49 2.96 3.98
C LEU A 577 13.97 3.83 5.16
N PRO A 578 14.93 4.76 4.95
CA PRO A 578 15.46 5.58 6.04
C PRO A 578 14.43 6.52 6.69
N GLY A 579 13.42 6.96 5.93
CA GLY A 579 12.36 7.86 6.38
C GLY A 579 11.27 8.06 5.33
N ALA A 580 10.41 9.06 5.53
CA ALA A 580 9.35 9.44 4.59
C ALA A 580 9.93 9.89 3.23
N VAL A 581 9.33 9.40 2.13
CA VAL A 581 9.75 9.73 0.75
C VAL A 581 9.10 11.02 0.24
N GLY A 582 7.94 11.39 0.77
CA GLY A 582 7.15 12.56 0.33
C GLY A 582 6.39 12.38 -1.00
N VAL A 583 6.54 11.24 -1.66
CA VAL A 583 5.78 10.83 -2.86
C VAL A 583 5.36 9.35 -2.74
N ASN A 584 4.59 8.82 -3.69
CA ASN A 584 4.16 7.41 -3.66
C ASN A 584 5.39 6.47 -3.56
N PRO A 585 5.50 5.61 -2.53
CA PRO A 585 6.75 4.94 -2.21
C PRO A 585 7.02 3.69 -3.07
N MET A 586 6.09 3.26 -3.94
CA MET A 586 6.21 2.00 -4.68
C MET A 586 7.53 1.90 -5.43
N VAL A 587 7.84 2.90 -6.28
CA VAL A 587 9.07 2.89 -7.09
C VAL A 587 10.30 2.88 -6.20
N THR A 588 10.32 3.73 -5.16
CA THR A 588 11.42 3.79 -4.19
C THR A 588 11.67 2.44 -3.53
N ILE A 589 10.61 1.76 -3.08
CA ILE A 589 10.70 0.44 -2.43
C ILE A 589 11.25 -0.60 -3.41
N GLN A 590 10.71 -0.67 -4.64
CA GLN A 590 11.19 -1.62 -5.64
C GLN A 590 12.65 -1.36 -6.02
N SER A 591 13.05 -0.09 -6.14
CA SER A 591 14.42 0.29 -6.54
C SER A 591 15.43 -0.06 -5.44
N VAL A 592 15.07 0.17 -4.18
CA VAL A 592 15.88 -0.28 -3.04
C VAL A 592 15.97 -1.81 -3.04
N ALA A 593 14.84 -2.51 -3.16
CA ALA A 593 14.82 -3.98 -3.19
C ALA A 593 15.67 -4.54 -4.35
N TYR A 594 15.66 -3.90 -5.52
CA TYR A 594 16.50 -4.28 -6.66
C TYR A 594 17.99 -4.18 -6.33
N CYS A 595 18.44 -3.07 -5.74
CA CYS A 595 19.83 -2.89 -5.33
C CYS A 595 20.23 -3.91 -4.26
N LEU A 596 19.40 -4.08 -3.23
CA LEU A 596 19.65 -5.03 -2.14
C LEU A 596 19.73 -6.47 -2.65
N ALA A 597 18.77 -6.89 -3.48
CA ALA A 597 18.74 -8.23 -4.05
C ALA A 597 19.93 -8.50 -4.98
N THR A 598 20.38 -7.48 -5.72
CA THR A 598 21.59 -7.57 -6.56
C THR A 598 22.83 -7.82 -5.68
N GLY A 599 22.99 -7.07 -4.59
CA GLY A 599 24.06 -7.29 -3.62
C GLY A 599 23.98 -8.67 -2.92
N ILE A 600 22.78 -9.15 -2.61
CA ILE A 600 22.57 -10.51 -2.06
C ILE A 600 23.02 -11.57 -3.07
N ALA A 601 22.64 -11.44 -4.35
CA ALA A 601 23.05 -12.35 -5.41
C ALA A 601 24.58 -12.39 -5.60
N GLU A 602 25.25 -11.25 -5.47
CA GLU A 602 26.72 -11.20 -5.50
C GLU A 602 27.36 -11.88 -4.29
N SER A 603 26.81 -11.65 -3.09
CA SER A 603 27.26 -12.30 -1.86
C SER A 603 27.14 -13.82 -1.93
N LEU A 604 26.00 -14.33 -2.42
CA LEU A 604 25.76 -15.76 -2.60
C LEU A 604 26.70 -16.43 -3.62
N ARG A 605 27.16 -15.68 -4.64
CA ARG A 605 28.15 -16.14 -5.64
C ARG A 605 29.56 -16.21 -5.08
N ARG A 606 29.97 -15.27 -4.22
CA ARG A 606 31.33 -15.22 -3.66
C ARG A 606 31.59 -16.22 -2.53
N GLY A 607 30.55 -16.81 -1.94
CA GLY A 607 30.68 -17.63 -0.72
C GLY A 607 30.88 -16.77 0.54
N PRO A 608 30.97 -17.35 1.75
CA PRO A 608 31.11 -16.58 2.98
C PRO A 608 32.43 -15.78 2.97
N VAL A 609 32.33 -14.47 2.81
CA VAL A 609 33.47 -13.55 2.91
C VAL A 609 33.68 -13.20 4.38
N SER A 610 34.83 -13.58 4.93
CA SER A 610 35.34 -13.05 6.21
C SER A 610 35.42 -11.52 6.10
N ARG A 611 34.59 -10.78 6.86
CA ARG A 611 34.70 -9.32 7.00
C ARG A 611 35.96 -8.97 7.80
N LYS A 612 37.12 -9.09 7.16
CA LYS A 612 38.35 -8.36 7.52
C LYS A 612 38.74 -7.60 6.26
N ASP A 613 38.26 -6.37 6.16
CA ASP A 613 38.89 -5.19 5.57
C ASP A 613 37.94 -4.00 5.65
#